data_AF-A0A8C2VKU8-F1
#
_entry.id   AF-A0A8C2VKU8-F1
#
_cell.length_a   1.000
_cell.length_b   1.000
_cell.length_c   1.000
_cell.angle_alpha   90.00
_cell.angle_beta   90.00
_cell.angle_gamma   90.00
#
_symmetry.space_group_name_H-M   'P 1'
#
loop_
_entity.id
_entity.type
_entity.pdbx_description
1 polymer ?
#
loop_
_entity_poly.entity_id
_entity_poly.type
_entity_poly.pdbx_seq_one_letter_code
_entity_poly.pdbx_strand_id
1 'polypeptide(L)'
;MMSCLEAHKPSLCHSEPLTTEKVRAKLTVLKGVLTSCYGPFGRLKQLHNGMGGSVCTTSQSTVLLRNLSVTHPILKILTTAVQNHVSCFSDCGLFTAILCCNLIENVQKTELTAATTIKLNKHLLNFCISYLRSEICGCRIPVDFTSTQILLCLVRSILTSKPACMLTRKEVDHISALILRAFLHTIPENTGEPIILGKCIIVPLKGQRVTDSTVLPGVLIEMSVQLMRMLPARKSSALKVALFATSLSGDFSDPGEGSVVVSYGVSLENAVLDQLINIGRQLVSDRVDLVLCQKVIHPSLKQFLSNHHILAIDRVGVTLMEPLSKVTGAQPIGSLGPVSPSSYGNAKNWCSAKFGCKHFFHLIPNEATVCSLLLCNRNDTAWDELKLTCQTALHVLQLTIKDPWVLLGGGCTETHLAAYIRHMTHKEPGSILQDDGCTQAELQLIAEAFCSALESLAGSLEHDGGEILTDMKHGHFWSVQAGPPSAVNWPDLLSRCGCGVYSSQEELTWSFLRSTHHPFVPHTRLPQEALEITQQSAHSLTVDCLTAKLSGLKVAVETANLILDLAYVIEDKN
;
A
#
# COMPACT_ATOMS: atom_id res chain seq x y z
N MET A 1 50.52 0.77 9.92
CA MET A 1 49.62 -0.16 9.22
C MET A 1 49.70 0.16 7.74
N MET A 2 50.41 -0.65 6.96
CA MET A 2 50.43 -0.52 5.50
C MET A 2 49.14 -1.14 4.98
N SER A 3 48.24 -0.33 4.44
CA SER A 3 47.13 -0.82 3.63
C SER A 3 47.72 -1.33 2.31
N CYS A 4 47.79 -2.64 2.14
CA CYS A 4 47.98 -3.22 0.82
C CYS A 4 46.80 -2.80 -0.06
N LEU A 5 47.05 -1.87 -0.98
CA LEU A 5 46.25 -1.69 -2.18
C LEU A 5 46.43 -2.97 -3.00
N GLU A 6 45.53 -3.94 -2.83
CA GLU A 6 45.42 -5.05 -3.77
C GLU A 6 45.09 -4.47 -5.15
N ALA A 7 45.85 -4.86 -6.17
CA ALA A 7 45.56 -4.50 -7.55
C ALA A 7 44.14 -4.97 -7.89
N HIS A 8 43.28 -4.07 -8.39
CA HIS A 8 41.94 -4.41 -8.86
C HIS A 8 42.06 -5.60 -9.82
N LYS A 9 41.46 -6.74 -9.43
CA LYS A 9 41.36 -7.90 -10.32
C LYS A 9 40.59 -7.47 -11.58
N PRO A 10 40.94 -7.97 -12.77
CA PRO A 10 40.15 -7.70 -13.97
C PRO A 10 38.74 -8.28 -13.82
N SER A 11 37.74 -7.55 -14.30
CA SER A 11 36.33 -7.95 -14.27
C SER A 11 36.16 -9.35 -14.86
N LEU A 12 35.83 -10.32 -14.01
CA LEU A 12 35.50 -11.67 -14.44
C LEU A 12 34.03 -11.68 -14.84
N CYS A 13 33.81 -11.49 -16.14
CA CYS A 13 32.49 -11.54 -16.76
C CYS A 13 32.12 -12.99 -17.08
N HIS A 14 31.17 -13.57 -16.35
CA HIS A 14 30.59 -14.88 -16.67
C HIS A 14 29.29 -14.69 -17.43
N SER A 15 29.19 -15.28 -18.62
CA SER A 15 27.94 -15.40 -19.37
C SER A 15 27.40 -16.83 -19.23
N GLU A 16 26.27 -17.00 -18.55
CA GLU A 16 25.55 -18.28 -18.52
C GLU A 16 24.26 -18.18 -19.33
N PRO A 17 23.96 -19.16 -20.21
CA PRO A 17 22.65 -19.23 -20.84
C PRO A 17 21.59 -19.48 -19.77
N LEU A 18 20.47 -18.78 -19.86
CA LEU A 18 19.33 -18.99 -18.99
C LEU A 18 18.66 -20.31 -19.35
N THR A 19 19.07 -21.41 -18.72
CA THR A 19 18.37 -22.68 -18.91
C THR A 19 16.99 -22.60 -18.28
N THR A 20 15.97 -22.96 -19.06
CA THR A 20 14.56 -22.88 -18.67
C THR A 20 14.32 -23.56 -17.32
N GLU A 21 15.03 -24.65 -17.03
CA GLU A 21 14.85 -25.45 -15.81
C GLU A 21 15.37 -24.78 -14.53
N LYS A 22 16.59 -24.22 -14.53
CA LYS A 22 17.15 -23.54 -13.34
C LYS A 22 16.32 -22.30 -12.96
N VAL A 23 15.86 -21.57 -13.97
CA VAL A 23 15.02 -20.39 -13.80
C VAL A 23 13.64 -20.79 -13.29
N ARG A 24 13.05 -21.82 -13.89
CA ARG A 24 11.74 -22.36 -13.48
C ARG A 24 11.74 -22.82 -12.04
N ALA A 25 12.74 -23.61 -11.63
CA ALA A 25 12.83 -24.07 -10.24
C ALA A 25 12.84 -22.90 -9.23
N LYS A 26 13.63 -21.86 -9.51
CA LYS A 26 13.70 -20.65 -8.66
C LYS A 26 12.39 -19.85 -8.66
N LEU A 27 11.75 -19.70 -9.82
CA LEU A 27 10.44 -19.05 -9.95
C LEU A 27 9.36 -19.82 -9.21
N THR A 28 9.34 -21.14 -9.29
CA THR A 28 8.38 -21.99 -8.59
C THR A 28 8.54 -21.87 -7.07
N VAL A 29 9.77 -21.80 -6.54
CA VAL A 29 10.01 -21.55 -5.11
C VAL A 29 9.46 -20.17 -4.70
N LEU A 30 9.80 -19.11 -5.45
CA LEU A 30 9.29 -17.76 -5.16
C LEU A 30 7.76 -17.72 -5.23
N LYS A 31 7.17 -18.31 -6.26
CA LYS A 31 5.72 -18.45 -6.43
C LYS A 31 5.11 -19.15 -5.22
N GLY A 32 5.67 -20.27 -4.75
CA GLY A 32 5.16 -20.98 -3.56
C GLY A 32 5.17 -20.12 -2.28
N VAL A 33 6.20 -19.30 -2.09
CA VAL A 33 6.26 -18.35 -0.96
C VAL A 33 5.16 -17.29 -1.08
N LEU A 34 4.92 -16.76 -2.28
CA LEU A 34 3.93 -15.72 -2.56
C LEU A 34 2.49 -16.24 -2.50
N THR A 35 2.20 -17.36 -3.17
CA THR A 35 0.85 -17.95 -3.21
C THR A 35 0.39 -18.32 -1.81
N SER A 36 1.28 -18.88 -0.98
CA SER A 36 0.96 -19.28 0.40
C SER A 36 0.69 -18.11 1.37
N CYS A 37 0.74 -16.85 0.94
CA CYS A 37 0.25 -15.68 1.70
C CYS A 37 -0.89 -14.92 1.00
N TYR A 38 -1.42 -15.43 -0.11
CA TYR A 38 -2.41 -14.71 -0.89
C TYR A 38 -3.82 -14.84 -0.31
N GLY A 39 -4.51 -13.70 -0.17
CA GLY A 39 -5.90 -13.65 0.26
C GLY A 39 -6.11 -13.72 1.79
N PRO A 40 -7.39 -13.68 2.23
CA PRO A 40 -7.76 -13.61 3.65
C PRO A 40 -7.39 -14.88 4.44
N PHE A 41 -7.32 -16.04 3.78
CA PHE A 41 -6.94 -17.32 4.39
C PHE A 41 -5.45 -17.65 4.22
N GLY A 42 -4.67 -16.72 3.67
CA GLY A 42 -3.24 -16.85 3.45
C GLY A 42 -2.44 -17.05 4.74
N ARG A 43 -1.35 -17.81 4.65
CA ARG A 43 -0.47 -18.07 5.79
C ARG A 43 0.48 -16.90 6.04
N LEU A 44 0.74 -16.63 7.31
CA LEU A 44 1.69 -15.59 7.72
C LEU A 44 3.12 -15.99 7.38
N LYS A 45 3.95 -15.01 7.02
CA LYS A 45 5.38 -15.18 6.80
C LYS A 45 6.14 -14.59 7.97
N GLN A 46 6.94 -15.42 8.61
CA GLN A 46 7.83 -15.04 9.69
C GLN A 46 9.25 -14.90 9.12
N LEU A 47 9.76 -13.68 9.10
CA LEU A 47 11.03 -13.32 8.46
C LEU A 47 12.08 -13.10 9.55
N HIS A 48 13.16 -13.87 9.45
CA HIS A 48 14.29 -13.85 10.38
C HIS A 48 15.48 -13.23 9.64
N ASN A 49 16.09 -12.21 10.24
CA ASN A 49 17.29 -11.60 9.69
C ASN A 49 18.55 -12.39 10.08
N GLY A 50 19.53 -12.47 9.18
CA GLY A 50 20.77 -13.21 9.43
C GLY A 50 21.67 -12.60 10.54
N MET A 51 21.38 -11.36 10.97
CA MET A 51 22.13 -10.65 12.01
C MET A 51 21.55 -10.80 13.42
N GLY A 52 20.45 -11.56 13.57
CA GLY A 52 19.69 -11.61 14.82
C GLY A 52 18.87 -10.34 15.07
N GLY A 53 17.87 -10.42 15.96
CA GLY A 53 17.02 -9.29 16.34
C GLY A 53 15.53 -9.57 16.24
N SER A 54 14.73 -8.52 16.01
CA SER A 54 13.27 -8.59 15.96
C SER A 54 12.80 -9.41 14.77
N VAL A 55 12.00 -10.44 15.03
CA VAL A 55 11.36 -11.24 13.99
C VAL A 55 10.17 -10.49 13.41
N CYS A 56 10.11 -10.36 12.09
CA CYS A 56 9.02 -9.68 11.39
C CYS A 56 7.99 -10.71 10.93
N THR A 57 6.73 -10.58 11.37
CA THR A 57 5.62 -11.41 10.88
C THR A 57 4.72 -10.55 10.00
N THR A 58 4.45 -11.00 8.77
CA THR A 58 3.65 -10.23 7.81
C THR A 58 2.83 -11.12 6.87
N SER A 59 1.75 -10.55 6.33
CA SER A 59 0.96 -11.06 5.21
C SER A 59 1.04 -10.12 3.99
N GLN A 60 1.80 -9.02 4.09
CA GLN A 60 1.87 -7.98 3.07
C GLN A 60 3.06 -8.17 2.12
N SER A 61 2.80 -8.06 0.81
CA SER A 61 3.85 -8.09 -0.22
C SER A 61 4.92 -7.03 -0.01
N THR A 62 4.56 -5.81 0.41
CA THR A 62 5.49 -4.70 0.65
C THR A 62 6.58 -5.07 1.67
N VAL A 63 6.17 -5.69 2.77
CA VAL A 63 7.08 -6.07 3.86
C VAL A 63 7.82 -7.35 3.47
N LEU A 64 7.12 -8.34 2.91
CA LEU A 64 7.70 -9.59 2.45
C LEU A 64 8.83 -9.34 1.43
N LEU A 65 8.53 -8.67 0.32
CA LEU A 65 9.48 -8.46 -0.77
C LEU A 65 10.66 -7.56 -0.36
N ARG A 66 10.46 -6.60 0.54
CA ARG A 66 11.54 -5.72 1.02
C ARG A 66 12.55 -6.47 1.88
N ASN A 67 12.11 -7.47 2.63
CA ASN A 67 12.95 -8.25 3.53
C ASN A 67 13.48 -9.55 2.90
N LEU A 68 13.00 -9.93 1.72
CA LEU A 68 13.53 -11.07 0.96
C LEU A 68 14.84 -10.68 0.27
N SER A 69 15.95 -11.30 0.68
CA SER A 69 17.25 -11.17 0.01
C SER A 69 17.30 -12.00 -1.26
N VAL A 70 16.94 -11.39 -2.39
CA VAL A 70 16.93 -12.06 -3.70
C VAL A 70 18.23 -11.78 -4.46
N THR A 71 19.01 -12.82 -4.69
CA THR A 71 20.30 -12.73 -5.43
C THR A 71 20.13 -12.95 -6.92
N HIS A 72 19.17 -13.80 -7.33
CA HIS A 72 19.03 -14.19 -8.73
C HIS A 72 18.50 -13.02 -9.59
N PRO A 73 19.15 -12.67 -10.72
CA PRO A 73 18.77 -11.48 -11.51
C PRO A 73 17.32 -11.46 -12.00
N ILE A 74 16.80 -12.60 -12.48
CA ILE A 74 15.40 -12.70 -12.92
C ILE A 74 14.43 -12.45 -11.76
N LEU A 75 14.71 -13.04 -10.60
CA LEU A 75 13.86 -12.83 -9.44
C LEU A 75 13.97 -11.38 -8.96
N LYS A 76 15.16 -10.76 -9.05
CA LYS A 76 15.38 -9.36 -8.73
C LYS A 76 14.52 -8.45 -9.62
N ILE A 77 14.53 -8.66 -10.95
CA ILE A 77 13.66 -7.95 -11.90
C ILE A 77 12.19 -8.04 -11.47
N LEU A 78 11.71 -9.27 -11.21
CA LEU A 78 10.33 -9.50 -10.77
C LEU A 78 10.02 -8.76 -9.46
N THR A 79 10.85 -8.95 -8.43
CA THR A 79 10.62 -8.32 -7.12
C THR A 79 10.68 -6.80 -7.17
N THR A 80 11.59 -6.23 -7.97
CA THR A 80 11.72 -4.78 -8.14
C THR A 80 10.52 -4.20 -8.90
N ALA A 81 10.04 -4.89 -9.95
CA ALA A 81 8.83 -4.47 -10.67
C ALA A 81 7.60 -4.44 -9.74
N VAL A 82 7.44 -5.47 -8.92
CA VAL A 82 6.35 -5.53 -7.94
C VAL A 82 6.50 -4.48 -6.84
N GLN A 83 7.71 -4.27 -6.31
CA GLN A 83 7.98 -3.21 -5.33
C GLN A 83 7.66 -1.83 -5.89
N ASN A 84 8.01 -1.56 -7.15
CA ASN A 84 7.67 -0.31 -7.83
C ASN A 84 6.16 -0.13 -7.96
N HIS A 85 5.43 -1.17 -8.38
CA HIS A 85 3.96 -1.14 -8.42
C HIS A 85 3.37 -0.80 -7.05
N VAL A 86 3.78 -1.52 -6.00
CA VAL A 86 3.28 -1.30 -4.63
C VAL A 86 3.66 0.08 -4.10
N SER A 87 4.81 0.64 -4.47
CA SER A 87 5.17 2.01 -4.10
C SER A 87 4.25 3.07 -4.71
N CYS A 88 3.72 2.81 -5.91
CA CYS A 88 2.87 3.74 -6.66
C CYS A 88 1.38 3.56 -6.38
N PHE A 89 0.92 2.35 -6.07
CA PHE A 89 -0.51 2.01 -5.94
C PHE A 89 -0.89 1.40 -4.59
N SER A 90 0.10 1.04 -3.75
CA SER A 90 -0.05 0.50 -2.38
C SER A 90 -0.81 -0.80 -2.19
N ASP A 91 -1.39 -1.37 -3.24
CA ASP A 91 -2.13 -2.65 -3.21
C ASP A 91 -1.72 -3.56 -4.39
N CYS A 92 -2.36 -4.72 -4.55
CA CYS A 92 -2.19 -5.65 -5.68
C CYS A 92 -0.76 -6.23 -5.89
N GLY A 93 0.13 -6.11 -4.91
CA GLY A 93 1.50 -6.63 -5.03
C GLY A 93 1.60 -8.16 -5.16
N LEU A 94 0.90 -8.92 -4.30
CA LEU A 94 0.88 -10.40 -4.42
C LEU A 94 0.17 -10.86 -5.71
N PHE A 95 -0.94 -10.20 -6.07
CA PHE A 95 -1.64 -10.43 -7.33
C PHE A 95 -0.68 -10.31 -8.53
N THR A 96 0.05 -9.20 -8.60
CA THR A 96 1.03 -8.91 -9.66
C THR A 96 2.13 -9.99 -9.74
N ALA A 97 2.71 -10.34 -8.59
CA ALA A 97 3.81 -11.28 -8.52
C ALA A 97 3.40 -12.71 -8.90
N ILE A 98 2.26 -13.17 -8.38
CA ILE A 98 1.72 -14.52 -8.66
C ILE A 98 1.31 -14.63 -10.12
N LEU A 99 0.64 -13.60 -10.67
CA LEU A 99 0.22 -13.59 -12.07
C LEU A 99 1.42 -13.66 -13.01
N CYS A 100 2.47 -12.88 -12.73
CA CYS A 100 3.72 -12.91 -13.49
C CYS A 100 4.32 -14.32 -13.52
N CYS A 101 4.42 -15.00 -12.37
CA CYS A 101 4.92 -16.37 -12.30
C CYS A 101 4.03 -17.35 -13.08
N ASN A 102 2.70 -17.25 -12.94
CA ASN A 102 1.75 -18.12 -13.63
C ASN A 102 1.83 -17.96 -15.16
N LEU A 103 1.97 -16.73 -15.65
CA LEU A 103 2.10 -16.45 -17.09
C LEU A 103 3.37 -17.09 -17.65
N ILE A 104 4.51 -16.92 -16.99
CA ILE A 104 5.78 -17.53 -17.42
C ILE A 104 5.65 -19.06 -17.43
N GLU A 105 5.13 -19.66 -16.35
CA GLU A 105 5.00 -21.12 -16.25
C GLU A 105 4.04 -21.73 -17.29
N ASN A 106 2.93 -21.06 -17.61
CA ASN A 106 1.98 -21.57 -18.59
C ASN A 106 2.43 -21.35 -20.03
N VAL A 107 3.06 -20.21 -20.33
CA VAL A 107 3.64 -19.94 -21.66
C VAL A 107 4.77 -20.92 -21.96
N GLN A 108 5.61 -21.27 -20.99
CA GLN A 108 6.72 -22.21 -21.20
C GLN A 108 6.26 -23.64 -21.55
N LYS A 109 4.98 -23.97 -21.36
CA LYS A 109 4.38 -25.25 -21.80
C LYS A 109 3.95 -25.20 -23.26
N THR A 110 3.87 -24.00 -23.85
CA THR A 110 3.60 -23.82 -25.28
C THR A 110 4.91 -23.93 -26.05
N GLU A 111 4.87 -24.54 -27.23
CA GLU A 111 6.04 -24.68 -28.12
C GLU A 111 6.28 -23.45 -29.01
N LEU A 112 5.74 -22.28 -28.61
CA LEU A 112 5.79 -21.05 -29.39
C LEU A 112 7.07 -20.26 -29.12
N THR A 113 7.48 -19.45 -30.11
CA THR A 113 8.64 -18.57 -29.96
C THR A 113 8.35 -17.44 -28.97
N ALA A 114 9.38 -17.00 -28.23
CA ALA A 114 9.24 -15.89 -27.28
C ALA A 114 8.69 -14.62 -27.95
N ALA A 115 9.11 -14.32 -29.18
CA ALA A 115 8.62 -13.16 -29.92
C ALA A 115 7.10 -13.23 -30.19
N THR A 116 6.61 -14.38 -30.67
CA THR A 116 5.17 -14.61 -30.90
C THR A 116 4.39 -14.50 -29.59
N THR A 117 4.88 -15.14 -28.51
CA THR A 117 4.22 -15.08 -27.20
C THR A 117 4.15 -13.65 -26.67
N ILE A 118 5.25 -12.90 -26.70
CA ILE A 118 5.31 -11.52 -26.22
C ILE A 118 4.30 -10.65 -26.99
N LYS A 119 4.22 -10.82 -28.31
CA LYS A 119 3.26 -10.10 -29.16
C LYS A 119 1.82 -10.42 -28.75
N LEU A 120 1.45 -11.69 -28.66
CA LEU A 120 0.10 -12.13 -28.29
C LEU A 120 -0.28 -11.73 -26.86
N ASN A 121 0.65 -11.81 -25.90
CA ASN A 121 0.44 -11.33 -24.53
C ASN A 121 0.13 -9.83 -24.49
N LYS A 122 0.79 -9.01 -25.32
CA LYS A 122 0.49 -7.57 -25.42
C LYS A 122 -0.92 -7.32 -25.97
N HIS A 123 -1.33 -8.06 -26.99
CA HIS A 123 -2.69 -7.97 -27.53
C HIS A 123 -3.74 -8.35 -26.49
N LEU A 124 -3.55 -9.47 -25.79
CA LEU A 124 -4.43 -9.92 -24.70
C LEU A 124 -4.48 -8.91 -23.56
N LEU A 125 -3.35 -8.34 -23.15
CA LEU A 125 -3.30 -7.30 -22.12
C LEU A 125 -4.12 -6.07 -22.50
N ASN A 126 -3.92 -5.55 -23.72
CA ASN A 126 -4.66 -4.39 -24.22
C ASN A 126 -6.17 -4.68 -24.27
N PHE A 127 -6.55 -5.87 -24.73
CA PHE A 127 -7.93 -6.34 -24.74
C PHE A 127 -8.51 -6.39 -23.33
N CYS A 128 -7.80 -6.96 -22.35
CA CYS A 128 -8.23 -7.02 -20.95
C CYS A 128 -8.45 -5.63 -20.35
N ILE A 129 -7.49 -4.71 -20.55
CA ILE A 129 -7.58 -3.34 -20.02
C ILE A 129 -8.77 -2.61 -20.64
N SER A 130 -8.95 -2.72 -21.96
CA SER A 130 -10.10 -2.12 -22.66
C SER A 130 -11.42 -2.69 -22.16
N TYR A 131 -11.51 -4.01 -21.97
CA TYR A 131 -12.71 -4.65 -21.44
C TYR A 131 -13.01 -4.19 -20.01
N LEU A 132 -12.05 -4.23 -19.09
CA LEU A 132 -12.23 -3.81 -17.69
C LEU A 132 -12.59 -2.32 -17.55
N ARG A 133 -12.26 -1.49 -18.56
CA ARG A 133 -12.64 -0.07 -18.65
C ARG A 133 -13.91 0.19 -19.45
N SER A 134 -14.51 -0.83 -20.04
CA SER A 134 -15.75 -0.69 -20.79
C SER A 134 -16.96 -0.68 -19.86
N GLU A 135 -18.10 -0.17 -20.34
CA GLU A 135 -19.38 -0.21 -19.64
C GLU A 135 -20.03 -1.59 -19.68
N ILE A 136 -19.59 -2.45 -20.60
CA ILE A 136 -20.07 -3.83 -20.74
C ILE A 136 -19.37 -4.79 -19.77
N CYS A 137 -18.46 -4.32 -18.92
CA CYS A 137 -17.78 -5.19 -17.97
C CYS A 137 -18.72 -5.57 -16.81
N GLY A 138 -19.04 -6.86 -16.71
CA GLY A 138 -19.89 -7.40 -15.64
C GLY A 138 -19.28 -7.37 -14.24
N CYS A 139 -17.98 -7.04 -14.10
CA CYS A 139 -17.30 -6.98 -12.81
C CYS A 139 -17.11 -5.55 -12.29
N ARG A 140 -17.53 -4.52 -13.03
CA ARG A 140 -17.21 -3.13 -12.73
C ARG A 140 -18.38 -2.42 -12.03
N ILE A 141 -18.10 -1.78 -10.90
CA ILE A 141 -19.08 -1.04 -10.10
C ILE A 141 -18.68 0.44 -10.02
N PRO A 142 -19.59 1.40 -10.34
CA PRO A 142 -19.31 2.82 -10.18
C PRO A 142 -19.25 3.20 -8.70
N VAL A 143 -18.31 4.08 -8.34
CA VAL A 143 -18.21 4.65 -7.00
C VAL A 143 -18.98 5.96 -6.96
N ASP A 144 -20.11 5.94 -6.24
CA ASP A 144 -20.86 7.15 -5.92
C ASP A 144 -20.32 7.76 -4.61
N PHE A 145 -19.75 8.97 -4.68
CA PHE A 145 -19.21 9.67 -3.51
C PHE A 145 -20.29 10.27 -2.59
N THR A 146 -21.56 10.27 -2.99
CA THR A 146 -22.67 10.61 -2.10
C THR A 146 -22.97 9.48 -1.10
N SER A 147 -22.56 8.25 -1.43
CA SER A 147 -22.74 7.06 -0.60
C SER A 147 -21.41 6.52 -0.08
N THR A 148 -21.35 6.30 1.23
CA THR A 148 -20.15 5.73 1.87
C THR A 148 -20.04 4.21 1.74
N GLN A 149 -21.04 3.54 1.19
CA GLN A 149 -21.15 2.07 1.26
C GLN A 149 -20.05 1.36 0.47
N ILE A 150 -19.84 1.72 -0.80
CA ILE A 150 -18.82 1.09 -1.66
C ILE A 150 -17.41 1.38 -1.14
N LEU A 151 -17.17 2.63 -0.71
CA LEU A 151 -15.89 3.01 -0.09
C LEU A 151 -15.62 2.20 1.18
N LEU A 152 -16.65 1.96 2.00
CA LEU A 152 -16.53 1.12 3.19
C LEU A 152 -16.26 -0.35 2.83
N CYS A 153 -16.93 -0.88 1.79
CA CYS A 153 -16.67 -2.25 1.29
C CYS A 153 -15.23 -2.40 0.78
N LEU A 154 -14.69 -1.39 0.10
CA LEU A 154 -13.31 -1.37 -0.38
C LEU A 154 -12.32 -1.42 0.78
N VAL A 155 -12.51 -0.57 1.80
CA VAL A 155 -11.64 -0.56 2.99
C VAL A 155 -11.75 -1.88 3.76
N ARG A 156 -12.96 -2.43 3.91
CA ARG A 156 -13.19 -3.74 4.53
C ARG A 156 -12.44 -4.84 3.78
N SER A 157 -12.53 -4.89 2.45
CA SER A 157 -11.85 -5.89 1.61
C SER A 157 -10.33 -5.85 1.81
N ILE A 158 -9.75 -4.65 1.91
CA ILE A 158 -8.33 -4.48 2.20
C ILE A 158 -7.98 -5.02 3.59
N LEU A 159 -8.76 -4.69 4.63
CA LEU A 159 -8.49 -5.13 6.00
C LEU A 159 -8.67 -6.64 6.19
N THR A 160 -9.74 -7.23 5.63
CA THR A 160 -10.04 -8.67 5.77
C THR A 160 -9.01 -9.52 5.07
N SER A 161 -8.39 -9.03 4.00
CA SER A 161 -7.31 -9.72 3.28
C SER A 161 -5.95 -9.71 4.00
N LYS A 162 -5.88 -9.21 5.24
CA LYS A 162 -4.63 -9.06 6.01
C LYS A 162 -4.71 -9.79 7.35
N PRO A 163 -4.59 -11.13 7.36
CA PRO A 163 -4.71 -11.92 8.58
C PRO A 163 -3.68 -11.57 9.66
N ALA A 164 -2.51 -11.01 9.30
CA ALA A 164 -1.50 -10.62 10.28
C ALA A 164 -1.90 -9.40 11.13
N CYS A 165 -2.96 -8.67 10.75
CA CYS A 165 -3.56 -7.62 11.58
C CYS A 165 -4.30 -8.20 12.80
N MET A 166 -4.67 -9.50 12.76
CA MET A 166 -5.36 -10.23 13.83
C MET A 166 -6.67 -9.57 14.30
N LEU A 167 -7.44 -9.00 13.37
CA LEU A 167 -8.68 -8.30 13.67
C LEU A 167 -9.88 -9.24 13.73
N THR A 168 -10.75 -9.04 14.71
CA THR A 168 -12.10 -9.61 14.71
C THR A 168 -13.00 -8.86 13.72
N ARG A 169 -14.13 -9.45 13.31
CA ARG A 169 -15.10 -8.78 12.41
C ARG A 169 -15.56 -7.42 12.93
N LYS A 170 -15.82 -7.31 14.24
CA LYS A 170 -16.22 -6.03 14.87
C LYS A 170 -15.11 -4.99 14.81
N GLU A 171 -13.85 -5.39 14.95
CA GLU A 171 -12.71 -4.49 14.84
C GLU A 171 -12.44 -4.07 13.40
N VAL A 172 -12.65 -4.97 12.42
CA VAL A 172 -12.61 -4.61 11.00
C VAL A 172 -13.64 -3.52 10.70
N ASP A 173 -14.88 -3.67 11.15
CA ASP A 173 -15.93 -2.66 10.94
C ASP A 173 -15.57 -1.31 11.58
N HIS A 174 -15.10 -1.34 12.83
CA HIS A 174 -14.66 -0.13 13.55
C HIS A 174 -13.53 0.59 12.82
N ILE A 175 -12.46 -0.12 12.48
CA ILE A 175 -11.30 0.46 11.79
C ILE A 175 -11.66 0.92 10.37
N SER A 176 -12.53 0.20 9.66
CA SER A 176 -13.00 0.60 8.33
C SER A 176 -13.72 1.95 8.37
N ALA A 177 -14.62 2.12 9.35
CA ALA A 177 -15.33 3.38 9.55
C ALA A 177 -14.38 4.53 9.91
N LEU A 178 -13.36 4.27 10.75
CA LEU A 178 -12.35 5.27 11.09
C LEU A 178 -11.47 5.66 9.90
N ILE A 179 -10.98 4.70 9.11
CA ILE A 179 -10.18 5.00 7.90
C ILE A 179 -11.01 5.85 6.94
N LEU A 180 -12.27 5.49 6.69
CA LEU A 180 -13.13 6.24 5.80
C LEU A 180 -13.38 7.65 6.34
N ARG A 181 -13.67 7.80 7.64
CA ARG A 181 -13.83 9.11 8.28
C ARG A 181 -12.55 9.94 8.16
N ALA A 182 -11.38 9.34 8.36
CA ALA A 182 -10.10 10.02 8.21
C ALA A 182 -9.89 10.49 6.77
N PHE A 183 -10.18 9.64 5.78
CA PHE A 183 -10.12 9.99 4.37
C PHE A 183 -11.06 11.16 4.04
N LEU A 184 -12.31 11.13 4.49
CA LEU A 184 -13.27 12.22 4.26
C LEU A 184 -12.79 13.55 4.85
N HIS A 185 -12.13 13.53 6.02
CA HIS A 185 -11.50 14.74 6.57
C HIS A 185 -10.39 15.30 5.66
N THR A 186 -9.70 14.45 4.89
CA THR A 186 -8.68 14.95 3.95
C THR A 186 -9.25 15.64 2.71
N ILE A 187 -10.55 15.54 2.45
CA ILE A 187 -11.18 16.18 1.29
C ILE A 187 -11.53 17.63 1.66
N PRO A 188 -11.02 18.64 0.94
CA PRO A 188 -11.33 20.05 1.21
C PRO A 188 -12.79 20.37 0.85
N GLU A 189 -13.43 21.25 1.62
CA GLU A 189 -14.81 21.71 1.38
C GLU A 189 -14.93 22.63 0.15
N ASN A 190 -13.87 23.40 -0.15
CA ASN A 190 -13.78 24.29 -1.31
C ASN A 190 -12.99 23.62 -2.43
N THR A 191 -13.70 23.09 -3.43
CA THR A 191 -13.11 22.46 -4.62
C THR A 191 -12.68 23.52 -5.63
N GLY A 192 -11.47 24.08 -5.48
CA GLY A 192 -10.75 24.59 -6.64
C GLY A 192 -10.17 23.41 -7.41
N GLU A 193 -10.39 23.31 -8.72
CA GLU A 193 -9.66 22.34 -9.54
C GLU A 193 -8.21 22.81 -9.71
N PRO A 194 -7.19 21.96 -9.48
CA PRO A 194 -7.22 20.56 -9.06
C PRO A 194 -7.43 20.35 -7.54
N ILE A 195 -8.17 19.30 -7.17
CA ILE A 195 -8.40 18.92 -5.77
C ILE A 195 -7.08 18.47 -5.13
N ILE A 196 -6.51 19.32 -4.27
CA ILE A 196 -5.35 18.98 -3.45
C ILE A 196 -5.86 18.35 -2.16
N LEU A 197 -5.66 17.04 -2.02
CA LEU A 197 -6.04 16.33 -0.81
C LEU A 197 -5.16 16.74 0.37
N GLY A 198 -5.82 16.75 1.51
CA GLY A 198 -5.24 16.85 2.82
C GLY A 198 -4.39 15.64 3.21
N LYS A 199 -4.09 15.52 4.51
CA LYS A 199 -3.21 14.46 5.01
C LYS A 199 -3.73 13.84 6.30
N CYS A 200 -3.80 12.51 6.31
CA CYS A 200 -4.07 11.72 7.51
C CYS A 200 -2.75 11.24 8.13
N ILE A 201 -2.58 11.48 9.42
CA ILE A 201 -1.41 11.11 10.20
C ILE A 201 -1.78 9.94 11.10
N ILE A 202 -1.08 8.81 10.97
CA ILE A 202 -1.28 7.67 11.86
C ILE A 202 -0.40 7.84 13.10
N VAL A 203 -1.03 7.97 14.26
CA VAL A 203 -0.38 8.21 15.54
C VAL A 203 -0.38 6.92 16.38
N PRO A 204 0.79 6.45 16.85
CA PRO A 204 0.91 5.17 17.55
C PRO A 204 0.43 5.22 19.01
N LEU A 205 -0.54 4.37 19.34
CA LEU A 205 -0.91 4.05 20.72
C LEU A 205 -0.91 2.52 20.94
N LYS A 206 0.29 1.95 20.98
CA LYS A 206 0.53 0.51 21.22
C LYS A 206 0.06 0.08 22.61
N GLY A 207 -0.36 -1.18 22.74
CA GLY A 207 -0.79 -1.80 24.01
C GLY A 207 -2.27 -1.59 24.38
N GLN A 208 -3.02 -0.77 23.62
CA GLN A 208 -4.45 -0.54 23.82
C GLN A 208 -5.31 -1.41 22.89
N ARG A 209 -6.62 -1.52 23.16
CA ARG A 209 -7.51 -2.32 22.29
C ARG A 209 -7.73 -1.60 20.96
N VAL A 210 -7.93 -2.37 19.90
CA VAL A 210 -8.21 -1.80 18.56
C VAL A 210 -9.45 -0.92 18.59
N THR A 211 -10.47 -1.29 19.38
CA THR A 211 -11.70 -0.50 19.59
C THR A 211 -11.47 0.88 20.23
N ASP A 212 -10.33 1.09 20.90
CA ASP A 212 -9.99 2.38 21.51
C ASP A 212 -9.34 3.35 20.49
N SER A 213 -9.13 2.90 19.25
CA SER A 213 -8.66 3.75 18.14
C SER A 213 -9.70 4.82 17.81
N THR A 214 -9.25 6.01 17.43
CA THR A 214 -10.12 7.16 17.10
C THR A 214 -9.52 8.06 16.04
N VAL A 215 -10.36 8.85 15.37
CA VAL A 215 -9.93 9.89 14.42
C VAL A 215 -10.26 11.26 15.00
N LEU A 216 -9.27 12.14 14.96
CA LEU A 216 -9.36 13.49 15.49
C LEU A 216 -8.94 14.50 14.41
N PRO A 217 -9.64 15.64 14.25
CA PRO A 217 -9.23 16.67 13.31
C PRO A 217 -7.90 17.29 13.77
N GLY A 218 -7.02 17.64 12.84
CA GLY A 218 -5.73 18.25 13.12
C GLY A 218 -4.60 17.28 13.47
N VAL A 219 -3.56 17.81 14.13
CA VAL A 219 -2.30 17.09 14.43
C VAL A 219 -2.19 16.79 15.91
N LEU A 220 -1.93 15.52 16.24
CA LEU A 220 -1.54 15.10 17.59
C LEU A 220 -0.02 14.94 17.68
N ILE A 221 0.58 15.59 18.67
CA ILE A 221 2.02 15.48 18.97
C ILE A 221 2.17 14.88 20.37
N GLU A 222 2.87 13.75 20.49
CA GLU A 222 3.15 13.14 21.79
C GLU A 222 4.10 14.03 22.60
N MET A 223 3.80 14.26 23.88
CA MET A 223 4.57 15.12 24.78
C MET A 223 4.83 14.48 26.14
N SER A 224 5.93 14.90 26.77
CA SER A 224 6.22 14.52 28.15
C SER A 224 5.33 15.27 29.16
N VAL A 225 5.12 14.66 30.33
CA VAL A 225 4.30 15.23 31.41
C VAL A 225 4.86 16.57 31.90
N GLN A 226 6.18 16.73 31.92
CA GLN A 226 6.85 17.97 32.33
C GLN A 226 6.45 19.14 31.42
N LEU A 227 6.48 18.93 30.11
CA LEU A 227 6.11 19.96 29.14
C LEU A 227 4.61 20.31 29.21
N MET A 228 3.75 19.35 29.55
CA MET A 228 2.32 19.58 29.71
C MET A 228 1.99 20.54 30.85
N ARG A 229 2.80 20.57 31.93
CA ARG A 229 2.59 21.50 33.06
C ARG A 229 2.93 22.95 32.71
N MET A 230 3.70 23.17 31.63
CA MET A 230 4.06 24.49 31.13
C MET A 230 2.96 25.12 30.27
N LEU A 231 1.96 24.34 29.83
CA LEU A 231 0.85 24.86 29.03
C LEU A 231 -0.01 25.81 29.86
N PRO A 232 -0.35 27.01 29.33
CA PRO A 232 -1.25 27.92 30.02
C PRO A 232 -2.59 27.25 30.32
N ALA A 233 -3.12 27.41 31.54
CA ALA A 233 -4.43 26.87 31.92
C ALA A 233 -5.59 27.47 31.09
N ARG A 234 -5.37 28.63 30.47
CA ARG A 234 -6.37 29.32 29.63
C ARG A 234 -6.22 28.93 28.16
N LYS A 235 -7.18 28.15 27.68
CA LYS A 235 -7.33 27.61 26.32
C LYS A 235 -7.72 28.64 25.23
N SER A 236 -7.62 29.96 25.51
CA SER A 236 -8.28 30.99 24.69
C SER A 236 -7.34 31.95 23.94
N SER A 237 -6.02 31.86 24.12
CA SER A 237 -5.06 32.69 23.37
C SER A 237 -4.47 31.91 22.20
N ALA A 238 -4.50 32.54 21.03
CA ALA A 238 -3.84 32.06 19.84
C ALA A 238 -2.32 32.02 20.06
N LEU A 239 -1.68 30.88 19.79
CA LEU A 239 -0.24 30.69 20.00
C LEU A 239 0.54 31.10 18.75
N LYS A 240 1.56 31.93 18.90
CA LYS A 240 2.52 32.19 17.82
C LYS A 240 3.50 31.03 17.73
N VAL A 241 3.61 30.43 16.55
CA VAL A 241 4.36 29.17 16.33
C VAL A 241 5.58 29.39 15.44
N ALA A 242 6.73 28.88 15.86
CA ALA A 242 7.92 28.74 15.03
C ALA A 242 8.17 27.26 14.70
N LEU A 243 8.41 26.95 13.42
CA LEU A 243 8.62 25.60 12.93
C LEU A 243 10.03 25.48 12.34
N PHE A 244 10.90 24.68 12.96
CA PHE A 244 12.29 24.47 12.51
C PHE A 244 12.45 23.11 11.82
N ALA A 245 12.98 23.12 10.60
CA ALA A 245 13.38 21.92 9.85
C ALA A 245 14.85 21.54 10.09
N THR A 246 15.65 22.49 10.58
CA THR A 246 17.07 22.27 10.93
C THR A 246 17.24 21.73 12.36
N SER A 247 18.42 21.18 12.66
CA SER A 247 18.77 20.76 14.03
C SER A 247 19.12 21.99 14.86
N LEU A 248 18.56 22.08 16.07
CA LEU A 248 18.90 23.13 17.04
C LEU A 248 19.81 22.59 18.15
N SER A 249 20.55 21.50 17.88
CA SER A 249 21.54 20.91 18.81
C SER A 249 22.95 21.47 18.64
N GLY A 250 23.21 22.22 17.56
CA GLY A 250 24.56 22.68 17.24
C GLY A 250 25.40 21.65 16.49
N ASP A 251 24.77 20.61 15.92
CA ASP A 251 25.47 19.67 15.03
C ASP A 251 26.03 20.47 13.84
N PHE A 252 27.34 20.37 13.63
CA PHE A 252 27.96 20.93 12.44
C PHE A 252 27.32 20.27 11.21
N SER A 253 26.78 21.09 10.30
CA SER A 253 26.49 20.60 8.96
C SER A 253 27.78 20.02 8.42
N ASP A 254 27.78 18.75 8.05
CA ASP A 254 28.93 18.05 7.51
C ASP A 254 29.60 18.95 6.46
N PRO A 255 30.80 19.50 6.70
CA PRO A 255 31.36 20.56 5.85
C PRO A 255 31.77 20.06 4.46
N GLY A 256 31.45 18.81 4.12
CA GLY A 256 32.00 18.10 2.96
C GLY A 256 33.48 17.80 3.18
N GLU A 257 34.24 17.69 2.08
CA GLU A 257 35.71 17.66 2.12
C GLU A 257 36.27 19.06 2.42
N GLY A 258 36.13 19.52 3.66
CA GLY A 258 36.63 20.81 4.12
C GLY A 258 37.19 20.75 5.53
N SER A 259 38.37 21.32 5.76
CA SER A 259 38.96 21.47 7.09
C SER A 259 38.55 22.79 7.72
N VAL A 260 37.92 22.74 8.91
CA VAL A 260 37.64 23.94 9.71
C VAL A 260 38.89 24.30 10.53
N VAL A 261 39.49 25.46 10.26
CA VAL A 261 40.64 25.97 11.04
C VAL A 261 40.12 26.84 12.17
N VAL A 262 40.33 26.41 13.41
CA VAL A 262 39.88 27.10 14.62
C VAL A 262 41.05 27.88 15.20
N SER A 263 40.86 29.19 15.45
CA SER A 263 41.88 30.02 16.08
C SER A 263 42.05 29.65 17.56
N TYR A 264 43.29 29.71 18.07
CA TYR A 264 43.62 29.41 19.46
C TYR A 264 42.79 30.27 20.44
N GLY A 265 42.10 29.63 21.38
CA GLY A 265 41.26 30.30 22.38
C GLY A 265 39.76 30.42 22.03
N VAL A 266 39.34 30.05 20.81
CA VAL A 266 37.92 30.01 20.44
C VAL A 266 37.36 28.60 20.65
N SER A 267 36.43 28.43 21.57
CA SER A 267 35.63 27.21 21.67
C SER A 267 34.50 27.28 20.64
N LEU A 268 34.54 26.36 19.67
CA LEU A 268 33.51 26.23 18.63
C LEU A 268 32.14 25.89 19.23
N GLU A 269 32.12 25.08 20.29
CA GLU A 269 30.92 24.73 21.03
C GLU A 269 30.26 25.98 21.64
N ASN A 270 31.05 26.87 22.22
CA ASN A 270 30.54 28.11 22.80
C ASN A 270 29.99 29.05 21.72
N ALA A 271 30.68 29.17 20.57
CA ALA A 271 30.21 30.01 19.47
C ALA A 271 28.87 29.52 18.90
N VAL A 272 28.70 28.21 18.74
CA VAL A 272 27.44 27.59 18.30
C VAL A 272 26.35 27.76 19.36
N LEU A 273 26.68 27.58 20.64
CA LEU A 273 25.74 27.79 21.73
C LEU A 273 25.27 29.26 21.79
N ASP A 274 26.18 30.21 21.63
CA ASP A 274 25.85 31.64 21.57
C ASP A 274 24.93 31.95 20.40
N GLN A 275 25.17 31.35 19.23
CA GLN A 275 24.27 31.47 18.08
C GLN A 275 22.87 30.91 18.39
N LEU A 276 22.78 29.73 19.01
CA LEU A 276 21.50 29.13 19.41
C LEU A 276 20.75 29.99 20.44
N ILE A 277 21.46 30.56 21.42
CA ILE A 277 20.87 31.46 22.42
C ILE A 277 20.45 32.78 21.77
N ASN A 278 21.16 33.29 20.77
CA ASN A 278 20.74 34.46 20.00
C ASN A 278 19.42 34.21 19.24
N ILE A 279 19.25 33.03 18.64
CA ILE A 279 17.94 32.61 18.09
C ILE A 279 16.89 32.59 19.19
N GLY A 280 17.21 32.01 20.36
CA GLY A 280 16.32 32.03 21.52
C GLY A 280 15.88 33.45 21.92
N ARG A 281 16.83 34.40 22.03
CA ARG A 281 16.55 35.81 22.33
C ARG A 281 15.65 36.44 21.27
N GLN A 282 15.88 36.14 20.00
CA GLN A 282 15.04 36.61 18.90
C GLN A 282 13.60 36.08 19.05
N LEU A 283 13.42 34.77 19.31
CA LEU A 283 12.09 34.17 19.50
C LEU A 283 11.33 34.79 20.67
N VAL A 284 12.02 35.12 21.76
CA VAL A 284 11.44 35.83 22.91
C VAL A 284 11.02 37.26 22.52
N SER A 285 11.88 38.00 21.83
CA SER A 285 11.58 39.35 21.32
C SER A 285 10.36 39.34 20.39
N ASP A 286 10.27 38.32 19.53
CA ASP A 286 9.19 38.13 18.58
C ASP A 286 7.90 37.60 19.22
N ARG A 287 7.89 37.34 20.54
CA ARG A 287 6.75 36.82 21.30
C ARG A 287 6.23 35.49 20.74
N VAL A 288 7.13 34.56 20.45
CA VAL A 288 6.78 33.18 20.05
C VAL A 288 6.38 32.38 21.29
N ASP A 289 5.25 31.66 21.23
CA ASP A 289 4.76 30.85 22.34
C ASP A 289 5.15 29.36 22.20
N LEU A 290 5.24 28.87 20.96
CA LEU A 290 5.48 27.46 20.64
C LEU A 290 6.60 27.31 19.60
N VAL A 291 7.61 26.50 19.93
CA VAL A 291 8.69 26.10 19.03
C VAL A 291 8.57 24.61 18.75
N LEU A 292 8.37 24.25 17.48
CA LEU A 292 8.34 22.88 16.99
C LEU A 292 9.59 22.62 16.15
N CYS A 293 10.38 21.61 16.51
CA CYS A 293 11.60 21.26 15.78
C CYS A 293 11.50 19.83 15.22
N GLN A 294 11.78 19.68 13.93
CA GLN A 294 11.87 18.39 13.24
C GLN A 294 12.86 17.45 13.95
N LYS A 295 14.00 18.02 14.37
CA LYS A 295 15.15 17.34 14.95
C LYS A 295 15.31 17.72 16.42
N VAL A 296 16.50 17.53 16.99
CA VAL A 296 16.80 17.76 18.40
C VAL A 296 16.98 19.26 18.69
N ILE A 297 16.63 19.68 19.91
CA ILE A 297 16.94 21.01 20.44
C ILE A 297 17.96 20.88 21.57
N HIS A 298 19.01 21.71 21.57
CA HIS A 298 20.05 21.72 22.59
C HIS A 298 19.46 21.96 24.00
N PRO A 299 19.90 21.22 25.04
CA PRO A 299 19.35 21.35 26.40
C PRO A 299 19.39 22.78 26.95
N SER A 300 20.49 23.50 26.76
CA SER A 300 20.62 24.89 27.21
C SER A 300 19.63 25.83 26.53
N LEU A 301 19.35 25.62 25.24
CA LEU A 301 18.33 26.39 24.52
C LEU A 301 16.92 26.04 25.01
N LYS A 302 16.62 24.75 25.25
CA LYS A 302 15.33 24.34 25.84
C LYS A 302 15.11 24.99 27.22
N GLN A 303 16.14 25.01 28.07
CA GLN A 303 16.07 25.65 29.37
C GLN A 303 15.87 27.16 29.25
N PHE A 304 16.61 27.81 28.35
CA PHE A 304 16.43 29.23 28.06
C PHE A 304 14.99 29.55 27.63
N LEU A 305 14.46 28.83 26.64
CA LEU A 305 13.08 28.98 26.17
C LEU A 305 12.05 28.73 27.29
N SER A 306 12.25 27.69 28.09
CA SER A 306 11.37 27.35 29.22
C SER A 306 11.36 28.43 30.29
N ASN A 307 12.50 29.06 30.60
CA ASN A 307 12.58 30.16 31.56
C ASN A 307 11.81 31.41 31.09
N HIS A 308 11.63 31.56 29.78
CA HIS A 308 10.83 32.60 29.14
C HIS A 308 9.41 32.16 28.79
N HIS A 309 8.93 31.04 29.35
CA HIS A 309 7.59 30.48 29.12
C HIS A 309 7.27 30.10 27.66
N ILE A 310 8.29 29.82 26.84
CA ILE A 310 8.12 29.32 25.47
C ILE A 310 8.15 27.79 25.49
N LEU A 311 7.12 27.16 24.93
CA LEU A 311 7.03 25.72 24.84
C LEU A 311 7.89 25.20 23.67
N ALA A 312 8.88 24.35 23.96
CA ALA A 312 9.74 23.76 22.94
C ALA A 312 9.50 22.24 22.83
N ILE A 313 9.04 21.79 21.66
CA ILE A 313 8.87 20.37 21.32
C ILE A 313 9.87 20.02 20.22
N ASP A 314 10.73 19.04 20.49
CA ASP A 314 11.73 18.55 19.55
C ASP A 314 11.40 17.13 19.08
N ARG A 315 12.15 16.66 18.07
CA ARG A 315 12.01 15.32 17.48
C ARG A 315 10.60 15.05 16.94
N VAL A 316 9.96 16.10 16.42
CA VAL A 316 8.63 16.03 15.80
C VAL A 316 8.65 15.12 14.56
N GLY A 317 9.80 14.97 13.90
CA GLY A 317 9.97 14.09 12.76
C GLY A 317 9.51 14.70 11.44
N VAL A 318 10.13 14.25 10.34
CA VAL A 318 9.93 14.83 9.01
C VAL A 318 8.50 14.71 8.50
N THR A 319 7.81 13.62 8.85
CA THR A 319 6.46 13.31 8.38
C THR A 319 5.40 14.30 8.84
N LEU A 320 5.63 14.96 9.99
CA LEU A 320 4.73 15.94 10.57
C LEU A 320 5.00 17.38 10.10
N MET A 321 6.15 17.67 9.47
CA MET A 321 6.53 19.04 9.11
C MET A 321 5.56 19.70 8.14
N GLU A 322 5.19 19.00 7.07
CA GLU A 322 4.22 19.50 6.09
C GLU A 322 2.81 19.65 6.70
N PRO A 323 2.24 18.65 7.42
CA PRO A 323 0.98 18.85 8.15
C PRO A 323 0.99 20.01 9.14
N LEU A 324 2.07 20.18 9.90
CA LEU A 324 2.18 21.28 10.87
C LEU A 324 2.26 22.63 10.19
N SER A 325 2.99 22.73 9.08
CA SER A 325 3.02 23.94 8.25
C SER A 325 1.61 24.28 7.74
N LYS A 326 0.85 23.29 7.26
CA LYS A 326 -0.55 23.49 6.83
C LYS A 326 -1.48 23.92 7.97
N VAL A 327 -1.39 23.28 9.14
CA VAL A 327 -2.27 23.58 10.29
C VAL A 327 -1.94 24.92 10.96
N THR A 328 -0.67 25.30 11.00
CA THR A 328 -0.22 26.53 11.69
C THR A 328 0.00 27.72 10.75
N GLY A 329 0.11 27.49 9.44
CA GLY A 329 0.55 28.49 8.46
C GLY A 329 2.03 28.87 8.55
N ALA A 330 2.81 28.25 9.45
CA ALA A 330 4.23 28.53 9.61
C ALA A 330 5.04 28.02 8.42
N GLN A 331 6.04 28.79 8.00
CA GLN A 331 7.01 28.35 6.99
C GLN A 331 8.18 27.63 7.70
N PRO A 332 8.55 26.39 7.30
CA PRO A 332 9.66 25.68 7.92
C PRO A 332 10.99 26.45 7.81
N ILE A 333 11.61 26.71 8.96
CA ILE A 333 12.88 27.44 9.08
C ILE A 333 14.03 26.45 8.92
N GLY A 334 14.81 26.62 7.86
CA GLY A 334 15.91 25.71 7.49
C GLY A 334 17.31 26.18 7.90
N SER A 335 17.46 27.33 8.57
CA SER A 335 18.78 27.88 8.93
C SER A 335 18.84 28.33 10.39
N LEU A 336 20.07 28.46 10.90
CA LEU A 336 20.38 29.03 12.22
C LEU A 336 20.62 30.56 12.14
N GLY A 337 20.20 31.19 11.04
CA GLY A 337 20.29 32.64 10.85
C GLY A 337 19.14 33.39 11.52
N PRO A 338 19.06 34.73 11.32
CA PRO A 338 17.94 35.52 11.80
C PRO A 338 16.63 35.03 11.16
N VAL A 339 15.60 34.84 11.98
CA VAL A 339 14.29 34.34 11.55
C VAL A 339 13.45 35.49 10.98
N SER A 340 12.82 35.30 9.82
CA SER A 340 11.89 36.30 9.27
C SER A 340 10.57 36.31 10.04
N PRO A 341 9.97 37.47 10.33
CA PRO A 341 8.63 37.55 10.91
C PRO A 341 7.55 36.82 10.09
N SER A 342 7.73 36.72 8.77
CA SER A 342 6.82 36.00 7.87
C SER A 342 6.88 34.48 8.00
N SER A 343 7.90 33.94 8.69
CA SER A 343 8.05 32.49 8.90
C SER A 343 7.18 31.97 10.04
N TYR A 344 6.73 32.85 10.94
CA TYR A 344 5.90 32.46 12.08
C TYR A 344 4.47 32.15 11.66
N GLY A 345 3.92 31.08 12.22
CA GLY A 345 2.52 30.70 12.09
C GLY A 345 1.71 31.06 13.33
N ASN A 346 0.43 30.68 13.31
CA ASN A 346 -0.49 30.87 14.42
C ASN A 346 -1.36 29.62 14.63
N ALA A 347 -1.48 29.17 15.87
CA ALA A 347 -2.38 28.11 16.28
C ALA A 347 -3.47 28.66 17.21
N LYS A 348 -4.69 28.83 16.68
CA LYS A 348 -5.84 29.36 17.43
C LYS A 348 -6.47 28.33 18.36
N ASN A 349 -6.72 27.12 17.85
CA ASN A 349 -7.37 26.05 18.60
C ASN A 349 -6.36 24.96 18.92
N TRP A 350 -6.12 24.76 20.21
CA TRP A 350 -5.27 23.69 20.70
C TRP A 350 -5.81 23.15 22.01
N CYS A 351 -5.52 21.89 22.31
CA CYS A 351 -5.85 21.31 23.61
C CYS A 351 -4.84 20.25 24.05
N SER A 352 -4.77 20.04 25.36
CA SER A 352 -4.13 18.87 25.94
C SER A 352 -5.07 17.67 25.84
N ALA A 353 -4.64 16.60 25.21
CA ALA A 353 -5.36 15.33 25.17
C ALA A 353 -4.57 14.24 25.90
N LYS A 354 -5.28 13.30 26.53
CA LYS A 354 -4.68 12.14 27.18
C LYS A 354 -5.38 10.89 26.68
N PHE A 355 -4.59 9.94 26.17
CA PHE A 355 -5.07 8.65 25.72
C PHE A 355 -4.23 7.56 26.38
N GLY A 356 -4.89 6.69 27.16
CA GLY A 356 -4.21 5.74 28.04
C GLY A 356 -3.26 6.47 29.00
N CYS A 357 -1.98 6.09 28.98
CA CYS A 357 -0.93 6.71 29.80
C CYS A 357 -0.18 7.85 29.09
N LYS A 358 -0.44 8.08 27.79
CA LYS A 358 0.26 9.06 26.98
C LYS A 358 -0.45 10.41 26.96
N HIS A 359 0.34 11.48 26.89
CA HIS A 359 -0.15 12.85 26.78
C HIS A 359 0.19 13.39 25.40
N PHE A 360 -0.76 14.11 24.82
CA PHE A 360 -0.67 14.67 23.49
C PHE A 360 -1.03 16.14 23.51
N PHE A 361 -0.32 16.90 22.71
CA PHE A 361 -0.71 18.24 22.32
C PHE A 361 -1.43 18.18 20.99
N HIS A 362 -2.67 18.64 21.01
CA HIS A 362 -3.60 18.54 19.90
C HIS A 362 -3.75 19.92 19.27
N LEU A 363 -3.26 20.06 18.05
CA LEU A 363 -3.43 21.25 17.23
C LEU A 363 -4.64 21.05 16.31
N ILE A 364 -5.68 21.86 16.49
CA ILE A 364 -6.94 21.74 15.76
C ILE A 364 -6.98 22.89 14.72
N PRO A 365 -6.95 22.60 13.41
CA PRO A 365 -7.10 23.63 12.40
C PRO A 365 -8.57 24.11 12.34
N ASN A 366 -8.77 25.29 11.77
CA ASN A 366 -10.13 25.78 11.48
C ASN A 366 -10.79 24.98 10.34
N GLU A 367 -10.00 24.58 9.34
CA GLU A 367 -10.44 23.71 8.23
C GLU A 367 -9.79 22.33 8.38
N ALA A 368 -10.58 21.27 8.31
CA ALA A 368 -10.16 19.93 8.73
C ALA A 368 -9.34 19.14 7.70
N THR A 369 -8.58 19.79 6.80
CA THR A 369 -7.80 19.08 5.75
C THR A 369 -6.65 18.21 6.30
N VAL A 370 -6.32 18.34 7.57
CA VAL A 370 -5.37 17.45 8.25
C VAL A 370 -6.11 16.76 9.38
N CYS A 371 -5.92 15.45 9.54
CA CYS A 371 -6.46 14.69 10.66
C CYS A 371 -5.43 13.68 11.21
N SER A 372 -5.63 13.28 12.46
CA SER A 372 -4.83 12.26 13.13
C SER A 372 -5.69 11.03 13.42
N LEU A 373 -5.29 9.89 12.87
CA LEU A 373 -5.81 8.57 13.21
C LEU A 373 -4.96 8.00 14.35
N LEU A 374 -5.48 8.06 15.57
CA LEU A 374 -4.87 7.41 16.72
C LEU A 374 -5.15 5.91 16.62
N LEU A 375 -4.11 5.14 16.31
CA LEU A 375 -4.23 3.72 16.01
C LEU A 375 -3.74 2.88 17.18
N CYS A 376 -4.61 1.99 17.66
CA CYS A 376 -4.39 1.11 18.80
C CYS A 376 -4.33 -0.36 18.37
N ASN A 377 -3.44 -1.12 18.98
CA ASN A 377 -3.44 -2.59 18.95
C ASN A 377 -2.62 -3.10 20.14
N ARG A 378 -3.03 -4.22 20.74
CA ARG A 378 -2.36 -4.82 21.90
C ARG A 378 -1.06 -5.50 21.53
N ASN A 379 -0.98 -6.02 20.31
CA ASN A 379 0.20 -6.71 19.79
C ASN A 379 0.98 -5.75 18.88
N ASP A 380 2.27 -5.57 19.15
CA ASP A 380 3.14 -4.66 18.41
C ASP A 380 3.34 -5.07 16.94
N THR A 381 3.46 -6.37 16.65
CA THR A 381 3.63 -6.86 15.27
C THR A 381 2.33 -6.70 14.48
N ALA A 382 1.19 -7.02 15.10
CA ALA A 382 -0.12 -6.77 14.50
C ALA A 382 -0.38 -5.27 14.31
N TRP A 383 0.13 -4.41 15.22
CA TRP A 383 0.07 -2.96 15.08
C TRP A 383 0.85 -2.48 13.86
N ASP A 384 2.08 -2.96 13.66
CA ASP A 384 2.92 -2.56 12.54
C ASP A 384 2.29 -2.98 11.19
N GLU A 385 1.68 -4.17 11.14
CA GLU A 385 0.91 -4.63 9.97
C GLU A 385 -0.35 -3.76 9.74
N LEU A 386 -1.10 -3.48 10.80
CA LEU A 386 -2.33 -2.68 10.75
C LEU A 386 -2.05 -1.25 10.28
N LYS A 387 -0.95 -0.65 10.76
CA LYS A 387 -0.52 0.69 10.32
C LYS A 387 -0.35 0.73 8.81
N LEU A 388 0.39 -0.22 8.23
CA LEU A 388 0.61 -0.27 6.79
C LEU A 388 -0.69 -0.54 6.04
N THR A 389 -1.55 -1.41 6.58
CA THR A 389 -2.87 -1.69 5.99
C THR A 389 -3.76 -0.45 5.96
N CYS A 390 -3.77 0.37 7.02
CA CYS A 390 -4.45 1.66 7.05
C CYS A 390 -3.89 2.63 6.00
N GLN A 391 -2.56 2.65 5.80
CA GLN A 391 -1.93 3.47 4.75
C GLN A 391 -2.35 3.03 3.35
N THR A 392 -2.36 1.71 3.10
CA THR A 392 -2.86 1.15 1.84
C THR A 392 -4.32 1.54 1.61
N ALA A 393 -5.19 1.36 2.60
CA ALA A 393 -6.60 1.71 2.47
C ALA A 393 -6.82 3.21 2.20
N LEU A 394 -6.11 4.09 2.90
CA LEU A 394 -6.16 5.54 2.66
C LEU A 394 -5.70 5.88 1.24
N HIS A 395 -4.60 5.30 0.77
CA HIS A 395 -4.10 5.58 -0.58
C HIS A 395 -5.03 5.02 -1.67
N VAL A 396 -5.59 3.83 -1.48
CA VAL A 396 -6.57 3.25 -2.41
C VAL A 396 -7.82 4.12 -2.52
N LEU A 397 -8.32 4.68 -1.41
CA LEU A 397 -9.41 5.67 -1.45
C LEU A 397 -9.03 6.95 -2.21
N GLN A 398 -7.77 7.37 -2.19
CA GLN A 398 -7.30 8.50 -2.99
C GLN A 398 -7.26 8.16 -4.50
N LEU A 399 -6.94 6.92 -4.85
CA LEU A 399 -6.97 6.46 -6.24
C LEU A 399 -8.40 6.49 -6.81
N THR A 400 -9.41 6.16 -6.01
CA THR A 400 -10.81 6.18 -6.47
C THR A 400 -11.32 7.58 -6.78
N ILE A 401 -10.75 8.65 -6.20
CA ILE A 401 -11.07 10.03 -6.60
C ILE A 401 -10.69 10.29 -8.06
N LYS A 402 -9.56 9.73 -8.52
CA LYS A 402 -9.09 9.90 -9.90
C LYS A 402 -9.83 9.00 -10.88
N ASP A 403 -10.17 7.78 -10.46
CA ASP A 403 -10.86 6.78 -11.25
C ASP A 403 -12.00 6.15 -10.40
N PRO A 404 -13.23 6.67 -10.50
CA PRO A 404 -14.33 6.38 -9.56
C PRO A 404 -15.01 5.04 -9.84
N TRP A 405 -14.22 3.97 -9.86
CA TRP A 405 -14.67 2.63 -10.18
C TRP A 405 -13.93 1.59 -9.34
N VAL A 406 -14.66 0.54 -8.97
CA VAL A 406 -14.11 -0.65 -8.32
C VAL A 406 -14.47 -1.89 -9.13
N LEU A 407 -13.75 -2.98 -8.88
CA LEU A 407 -13.99 -4.28 -9.49
C LEU A 407 -14.46 -5.29 -8.44
N LEU A 408 -15.22 -6.30 -8.85
CA LEU A 408 -15.57 -7.43 -7.99
C LEU A 408 -14.30 -8.20 -7.57
N GLY A 409 -14.06 -8.29 -6.27
CA GLY A 409 -12.89 -8.97 -5.71
C GLY A 409 -13.08 -10.48 -5.55
N GLY A 410 -12.28 -11.09 -4.67
CA GLY A 410 -12.44 -12.50 -4.29
C GLY A 410 -12.19 -13.50 -5.42
N GLY A 411 -11.37 -13.15 -6.41
CA GLY A 411 -11.04 -14.01 -7.55
C GLY A 411 -12.06 -13.97 -8.69
N CYS A 412 -13.21 -13.31 -8.50
CA CYS A 412 -14.28 -13.27 -9.50
C CYS A 412 -13.89 -12.49 -10.75
N THR A 413 -13.16 -11.38 -10.62
CA THR A 413 -12.68 -10.62 -11.80
C THR A 413 -11.78 -11.50 -12.67
N GLU A 414 -10.90 -12.29 -12.07
CA GLU A 414 -9.95 -13.14 -12.80
C GLU A 414 -10.63 -14.28 -13.54
N THR A 415 -11.54 -15.00 -12.88
CA THR A 415 -12.28 -16.10 -13.51
C THR A 415 -13.25 -15.61 -14.57
N HIS A 416 -13.89 -14.45 -14.34
CA HIS A 416 -14.75 -13.81 -15.32
C HIS A 416 -13.97 -13.37 -16.55
N LEU A 417 -12.80 -12.75 -16.34
CA LEU A 417 -11.93 -12.31 -17.41
C LEU A 417 -11.42 -13.50 -18.24
N ALA A 418 -11.05 -14.61 -17.59
CA ALA A 418 -10.67 -15.86 -18.27
C ALA A 418 -11.81 -16.41 -19.15
N ALA A 419 -13.04 -16.48 -18.61
CA ALA A 419 -14.22 -16.92 -19.37
C ALA A 419 -14.49 -16.00 -20.58
N TYR A 420 -14.41 -14.68 -20.39
CA TYR A 420 -14.64 -13.70 -21.44
C TYR A 420 -13.59 -13.77 -22.56
N ILE A 421 -12.29 -13.89 -22.21
CA ILE A 421 -11.22 -14.05 -23.19
C ILE A 421 -11.42 -15.34 -24.01
N ARG A 422 -11.73 -16.47 -23.37
CA ARG A 422 -12.00 -17.73 -24.08
C ARG A 422 -13.15 -17.56 -25.07
N HIS A 423 -14.25 -16.95 -24.65
CA HIS A 423 -15.39 -16.70 -25.52
C HIS A 423 -15.00 -15.86 -26.75
N MET A 424 -14.33 -14.73 -26.53
CA MET A 424 -13.98 -13.79 -27.59
C MET A 424 -12.92 -14.36 -28.54
N THR A 425 -12.00 -15.17 -28.04
CA THR A 425 -11.01 -15.90 -28.87
C THR A 425 -11.68 -16.88 -29.84
N HIS A 426 -12.80 -17.50 -29.44
CA HIS A 426 -13.57 -18.40 -30.30
C HIS A 426 -14.52 -17.67 -31.26
N LYS A 427 -15.19 -16.61 -30.79
CA LYS A 427 -16.24 -15.93 -31.56
C LYS A 427 -15.68 -14.89 -32.53
N GLU A 428 -14.77 -14.04 -32.06
CA GLU A 428 -14.27 -12.88 -32.79
C GLU A 428 -12.75 -12.70 -32.57
N PRO A 429 -11.90 -13.61 -33.07
CA PRO A 429 -10.45 -13.55 -32.86
C PRO A 429 -9.82 -12.25 -33.38
N GLY A 430 -10.42 -11.62 -34.41
CA GLY A 430 -9.98 -10.33 -34.95
C GLY A 430 -10.21 -9.13 -34.03
N SER A 431 -11.01 -9.28 -32.95
CA SER A 431 -11.12 -8.24 -31.91
C SER A 431 -9.87 -8.17 -31.02
N ILE A 432 -9.12 -9.28 -30.95
CA ILE A 432 -7.89 -9.41 -30.15
C ILE A 432 -6.65 -9.27 -31.04
N LEU A 433 -6.65 -9.95 -32.19
CA LEU A 433 -5.59 -9.84 -33.19
C LEU A 433 -5.72 -8.54 -33.97
N GLN A 434 -4.73 -7.65 -33.81
CA GLN A 434 -4.69 -6.37 -34.51
C GLN A 434 -3.77 -6.40 -35.75
N ASP A 435 -3.15 -7.53 -36.07
CA ASP A 435 -2.01 -7.58 -37.00
C ASP A 435 -1.88 -8.95 -37.71
N ASP A 436 -1.40 -8.96 -38.96
CA ASP A 436 -1.43 -10.12 -39.88
C ASP A 436 -0.39 -11.23 -39.59
N GLY A 437 0.45 -11.05 -38.57
CA GLY A 437 1.62 -11.91 -38.32
C GLY A 437 1.41 -13.10 -37.39
N CYS A 438 0.22 -13.30 -36.82
CA CYS A 438 -0.07 -14.39 -35.88
C CYS A 438 -1.28 -15.19 -36.35
N THR A 439 -1.19 -16.51 -36.28
CA THR A 439 -2.27 -17.41 -36.63
C THR A 439 -3.32 -17.50 -35.51
N GLN A 440 -4.55 -17.88 -35.88
CA GLN A 440 -5.61 -18.12 -34.90
C GLN A 440 -5.25 -19.26 -33.93
N ALA A 441 -4.51 -20.28 -34.38
CA ALA A 441 -4.06 -21.38 -33.53
C ALA A 441 -3.06 -20.91 -32.46
N GLU A 442 -2.11 -20.04 -32.83
CA GLU A 442 -1.19 -19.42 -31.88
C GLU A 442 -1.92 -18.55 -30.85
N LEU A 443 -2.91 -17.77 -31.30
CA LEU A 443 -3.77 -17.00 -30.39
C LEU A 443 -4.49 -17.92 -29.40
N GLN A 444 -5.10 -19.01 -29.86
CA GLN A 444 -5.82 -19.95 -28.98
C GLN A 444 -4.91 -20.56 -27.92
N LEU A 445 -3.69 -20.98 -28.29
CA LEU A 445 -2.72 -21.54 -27.36
C LEU A 445 -2.30 -20.53 -26.28
N ILE A 446 -1.97 -19.29 -26.69
CA ILE A 446 -1.56 -18.25 -25.75
C ILE A 446 -2.73 -17.75 -24.91
N ALA A 447 -3.92 -17.59 -25.50
CA ALA A 447 -5.12 -17.21 -24.77
C ALA A 447 -5.46 -18.24 -23.69
N GLU A 448 -5.37 -19.54 -23.99
CA GLU A 448 -5.60 -20.58 -22.97
C GLU A 448 -4.54 -20.53 -21.86
N ALA A 449 -3.25 -20.37 -22.21
CA ALA A 449 -2.19 -20.19 -21.22
C ALA A 449 -2.42 -18.96 -20.32
N PHE A 450 -2.92 -17.86 -20.89
CA PHE A 450 -3.25 -16.62 -20.18
C PHE A 450 -4.46 -16.81 -19.24
N CYS A 451 -5.55 -17.42 -19.73
CA CYS A 451 -6.74 -17.74 -18.94
C CYS A 451 -6.40 -18.69 -17.79
N SER A 452 -5.65 -19.75 -18.07
CA SER A 452 -5.14 -20.69 -17.06
C SER A 452 -4.29 -19.98 -16.00
N ALA A 453 -3.54 -18.92 -16.35
CA ALA A 453 -2.76 -18.14 -15.41
C ALA A 453 -3.64 -17.30 -14.45
N LEU A 454 -4.71 -16.70 -14.97
CA LEU A 454 -5.71 -15.96 -14.19
C LEU A 454 -6.46 -16.89 -13.24
N GLU A 455 -6.92 -18.04 -13.72
CA GLU A 455 -7.62 -19.05 -12.92
C GLU A 455 -6.73 -19.66 -11.84
N SER A 456 -5.46 -19.93 -12.16
CA SER A 456 -4.48 -20.39 -11.17
C SER A 456 -4.25 -19.35 -10.08
N LEU A 457 -4.32 -18.06 -10.41
CA LEU A 457 -4.23 -16.98 -9.44
C LEU A 457 -5.47 -16.93 -8.54
N ALA A 458 -6.68 -17.02 -9.10
CA ALA A 458 -7.92 -17.08 -8.33
C ALA A 458 -7.93 -18.30 -7.39
N GLY A 459 -7.52 -19.47 -7.90
CA GLY A 459 -7.37 -20.68 -7.12
C GLY A 459 -6.33 -20.61 -6.01
N SER A 460 -5.40 -19.64 -6.04
CA SER A 460 -4.43 -19.41 -4.95
C SER A 460 -5.05 -18.76 -3.71
N LEU A 461 -6.33 -18.39 -3.75
CA LEU A 461 -7.09 -17.92 -2.57
C LEU A 461 -7.46 -19.07 -1.61
N GLU A 462 -7.45 -20.31 -2.09
CA GLU A 462 -7.72 -21.51 -1.30
C GLU A 462 -6.40 -22.03 -0.67
N HIS A 463 -6.40 -22.29 0.65
CA HIS A 463 -5.24 -22.80 1.39
C HIS A 463 -5.49 -24.10 2.20
N ASP A 464 -6.73 -24.55 2.31
CA ASP A 464 -7.17 -25.62 3.21
C ASP A 464 -7.60 -26.90 2.46
N GLY A 465 -7.31 -26.99 1.16
CA GLY A 465 -7.59 -28.17 0.34
C GLY A 465 -9.06 -28.27 -0.10
N GLY A 466 -9.80 -27.16 -0.03
CA GLY A 466 -11.14 -27.03 -0.58
C GLY A 466 -11.18 -27.12 -2.10
N GLU A 467 -12.38 -27.38 -2.63
CA GLU A 467 -12.59 -27.41 -4.07
C GLU A 467 -12.94 -26.01 -4.60
N ILE A 468 -12.40 -25.70 -5.78
CA ILE A 468 -12.56 -24.41 -6.44
C ILE A 468 -13.40 -24.55 -7.71
N LEU A 469 -14.41 -23.71 -7.82
CA LEU A 469 -15.42 -23.77 -8.86
C LEU A 469 -15.56 -22.40 -9.54
N THR A 470 -16.08 -22.41 -10.76
CA THR A 470 -16.62 -21.23 -11.44
C THR A 470 -18.04 -21.51 -11.89
N ASP A 471 -18.93 -20.52 -11.76
CA ASP A 471 -20.27 -20.64 -12.33
C ASP A 471 -20.24 -20.33 -13.84
N MET A 472 -21.15 -20.96 -14.60
CA MET A 472 -21.22 -20.87 -16.06
C MET A 472 -22.06 -19.70 -16.56
N LYS A 473 -22.51 -18.80 -15.68
CA LYS A 473 -23.43 -17.70 -16.03
C LYS A 473 -22.74 -16.35 -15.95
N HIS A 474 -22.01 -16.13 -14.87
CA HIS A 474 -21.26 -14.91 -14.54
C HIS A 474 -19.76 -15.15 -14.57
N GLY A 475 -19.30 -16.40 -14.49
CA GLY A 475 -17.88 -16.72 -14.42
C GLY A 475 -17.25 -16.31 -13.10
N HIS A 476 -18.00 -16.26 -12.01
CA HIS A 476 -17.47 -15.90 -10.70
C HIS A 476 -16.78 -17.08 -10.04
N PHE A 477 -15.82 -16.77 -9.17
CA PHE A 477 -15.09 -17.75 -8.38
C PHE A 477 -15.92 -18.21 -7.18
N TRP A 478 -15.87 -19.51 -6.88
CA TRP A 478 -16.51 -20.13 -5.72
C TRP A 478 -15.53 -21.10 -5.06
N SER A 479 -15.58 -21.19 -3.74
CA SER A 479 -14.77 -22.12 -2.95
C SER A 479 -15.65 -22.93 -2.00
N VAL A 480 -15.42 -24.24 -1.96
CA VAL A 480 -16.09 -25.19 -1.05
C VAL A 480 -15.09 -25.66 -0.01
N GLN A 481 -15.48 -25.66 1.27
CA GLN A 481 -14.63 -26.20 2.34
C GLN A 481 -14.45 -27.71 2.20
N ALA A 482 -13.27 -28.23 2.58
CA ALA A 482 -13.00 -29.66 2.59
C ALA A 482 -13.96 -30.40 3.55
N GLY A 483 -14.77 -31.31 3.01
CA GLY A 483 -15.74 -32.13 3.75
C GLY A 483 -15.73 -33.59 3.27
N PRO A 484 -16.35 -34.53 4.03
CA PRO A 484 -16.39 -35.93 3.62
C PRO A 484 -17.11 -36.11 2.27
N PRO A 485 -16.67 -37.04 1.42
CA PRO A 485 -17.27 -37.26 0.11
C PRO A 485 -18.60 -38.01 0.29
N SER A 486 -19.70 -37.28 0.40
CA SER A 486 -21.03 -37.89 0.38
C SER A 486 -22.00 -37.04 -0.44
N ALA A 487 -22.43 -37.63 -1.57
CA ALA A 487 -23.58 -37.27 -2.41
C ALA A 487 -23.83 -35.77 -2.66
N VAL A 488 -23.43 -35.36 -3.86
CA VAL A 488 -23.37 -33.99 -4.38
C VAL A 488 -24.75 -33.32 -4.46
N ASN A 489 -24.97 -32.33 -3.58
CA ASN A 489 -25.82 -31.18 -3.85
C ASN A 489 -24.98 -29.91 -3.60
N TRP A 490 -24.38 -29.36 -4.65
CA TRP A 490 -23.61 -28.10 -4.59
C TRP A 490 -24.37 -26.91 -3.97
N PRO A 491 -25.70 -26.74 -4.17
CA PRO A 491 -26.44 -25.64 -3.58
C PRO A 491 -26.43 -25.62 -2.04
N ASP A 492 -26.29 -26.79 -1.41
CA ASP A 492 -26.32 -26.93 0.05
C ASP A 492 -24.94 -26.64 0.69
N LEU A 493 -23.86 -26.73 -0.09
CA LEU A 493 -22.47 -26.54 0.34
C LEU A 493 -21.91 -25.15 0.01
N LEU A 494 -22.40 -24.55 -1.09
CA LEU A 494 -22.04 -23.21 -1.51
C LEU A 494 -23.00 -22.22 -0.88
N SER A 495 -22.49 -21.12 -0.32
CA SER A 495 -23.35 -20.04 0.17
C SER A 495 -23.37 -18.87 -0.81
N ARG A 496 -22.19 -18.36 -1.18
CA ARG A 496 -22.02 -17.20 -2.07
C ARG A 496 -20.72 -17.30 -2.87
N CYS A 497 -20.67 -16.62 -4.01
CA CYS A 497 -19.42 -16.43 -4.77
C CYS A 497 -18.39 -15.63 -3.96
N GLY A 498 -17.13 -15.67 -4.39
CA GLY A 498 -16.01 -15.02 -3.70
C GLY A 498 -16.14 -13.50 -3.54
N CYS A 499 -16.85 -12.83 -4.44
CA CYS A 499 -17.17 -11.41 -4.31
C CYS A 499 -18.40 -11.13 -3.45
N GLY A 500 -19.20 -12.15 -3.11
CA GLY A 500 -20.40 -12.04 -2.28
C GLY A 500 -21.67 -11.55 -2.98
N VAL A 501 -21.64 -11.30 -4.29
CA VAL A 501 -22.79 -10.79 -5.06
C VAL A 501 -23.88 -11.87 -5.18
N TYR A 502 -23.56 -12.99 -5.82
CA TYR A 502 -24.51 -14.07 -6.10
C TYR A 502 -24.52 -15.12 -5.00
N SER A 503 -25.70 -15.69 -4.74
CA SER A 503 -25.91 -16.79 -3.78
C SER A 503 -26.19 -18.11 -4.50
N SER A 504 -26.01 -19.23 -3.79
CA SER A 504 -26.30 -20.57 -4.34
C SER A 504 -27.79 -20.86 -4.57
N GLN A 505 -28.67 -19.98 -4.11
CA GLN A 505 -30.12 -20.08 -4.28
C GLN A 505 -30.58 -19.68 -5.69
N GLU A 506 -29.69 -19.07 -6.48
CA GLU A 506 -29.92 -18.82 -7.89
C GLU A 506 -29.72 -20.11 -8.69
N GLU A 507 -30.50 -20.33 -9.76
CA GLU A 507 -30.34 -21.46 -10.69
C GLU A 507 -29.01 -21.34 -11.47
N LEU A 508 -27.91 -21.68 -10.82
CA LEU A 508 -26.55 -21.64 -11.35
C LEU A 508 -26.04 -23.06 -11.63
N THR A 509 -25.23 -23.18 -12.67
CA THR A 509 -24.45 -24.38 -12.95
C THR A 509 -22.99 -24.11 -12.64
N TRP A 510 -22.37 -24.99 -11.85
CA TRP A 510 -20.98 -24.88 -11.45
C TRP A 510 -20.12 -25.90 -12.16
N SER A 511 -18.84 -25.55 -12.25
CA SER A 511 -17.84 -26.35 -12.91
C SER A 511 -16.50 -26.21 -12.19
N PHE A 512 -15.65 -27.23 -12.25
CA PHE A 512 -14.32 -27.15 -11.65
C PHE A 512 -13.45 -26.14 -12.37
N LEU A 513 -12.78 -25.25 -11.63
CA LEU A 513 -12.00 -24.18 -12.24
C LEU A 513 -10.87 -24.69 -13.16
N ARG A 514 -10.39 -25.92 -12.93
CA ARG A 514 -9.29 -26.53 -13.69
C ARG A 514 -9.73 -27.54 -14.76
N SER A 515 -11.03 -27.71 -14.98
CA SER A 515 -11.52 -28.58 -16.06
C SER A 515 -11.75 -27.77 -17.34
N THR A 516 -11.63 -28.43 -18.49
CA THR A 516 -11.91 -27.85 -19.79
C THR A 516 -13.41 -27.63 -19.96
N HIS A 517 -13.83 -26.37 -20.09
CA HIS A 517 -15.24 -26.01 -20.30
C HIS A 517 -15.47 -25.47 -21.70
N HIS A 518 -16.69 -25.66 -22.21
CA HIS A 518 -17.12 -24.96 -23.41
C HIS A 518 -17.14 -23.44 -23.16
N PRO A 519 -16.58 -22.63 -24.08
CA PRO A 519 -16.61 -21.19 -23.94
C PRO A 519 -18.04 -20.68 -23.81
N PHE A 520 -18.32 -19.87 -22.79
CA PHE A 520 -19.60 -19.21 -22.57
C PHE A 520 -19.40 -17.71 -22.44
N VAL A 521 -20.44 -16.93 -22.76
CA VAL A 521 -20.43 -15.48 -22.52
C VAL A 521 -20.80 -15.26 -21.06
N PRO A 522 -19.90 -14.78 -20.20
CA PRO A 522 -20.32 -14.36 -18.87
C PRO A 522 -21.23 -13.14 -19.01
N HIS A 523 -22.29 -13.08 -18.22
CA HIS A 523 -23.19 -11.93 -18.24
C HIS A 523 -22.44 -10.63 -17.97
N THR A 524 -22.68 -9.65 -18.84
CA THR A 524 -22.02 -8.35 -18.87
C THR A 524 -22.72 -7.28 -18.03
N ARG A 525 -23.86 -7.61 -17.41
CA ARG A 525 -24.65 -6.68 -16.57
C ARG A 525 -24.72 -7.18 -15.14
N LEU A 526 -24.29 -6.32 -14.21
CA LEU A 526 -24.60 -6.46 -12.80
C LEU A 526 -26.11 -6.33 -12.57
N PRO A 527 -26.72 -7.12 -11.67
CA PRO A 527 -28.11 -6.93 -11.27
C PRO A 527 -28.30 -5.51 -10.73
N GLN A 528 -29.42 -4.85 -11.04
CA GLN A 528 -29.75 -3.54 -10.45
C GLN A 528 -29.79 -3.62 -8.91
N GLU A 529 -30.19 -4.76 -8.35
CA GLU A 529 -30.17 -5.05 -6.92
C GLU A 529 -28.74 -5.11 -6.31
N ALA A 530 -27.72 -5.42 -7.12
CA ALA A 530 -26.32 -5.35 -6.68
C ALA A 530 -25.76 -3.91 -6.68
N LEU A 531 -26.38 -3.00 -7.43
CA LEU A 531 -26.14 -1.56 -7.35
C LEU A 531 -26.91 -0.93 -6.18
N GLU A 532 -28.09 -1.45 -5.86
CA GLU A 532 -28.85 -1.11 -4.65
C GLU A 532 -28.32 -1.88 -3.42
N ILE A 533 -27.07 -1.60 -3.04
CA ILE A 533 -26.42 -2.24 -1.90
C ILE A 533 -27.19 -1.88 -0.61
N THR A 534 -28.05 -2.79 -0.15
CA THR A 534 -28.65 -2.75 1.19
C THR A 534 -27.57 -2.89 2.26
N GLN A 535 -27.77 -2.33 3.47
CA GLN A 535 -26.80 -2.41 4.56
C GLN A 535 -26.35 -3.86 4.87
N GLN A 536 -27.23 -4.86 4.68
CA GLN A 536 -26.92 -6.28 4.90
C GLN A 536 -26.07 -6.90 3.76
N SER A 537 -26.25 -6.48 2.51
CA SER A 537 -25.43 -6.95 1.37
C SER A 537 -24.04 -6.28 1.33
N ALA A 538 -23.91 -5.06 1.86
CA ALA A 538 -22.64 -4.34 2.01
C ALA A 538 -21.61 -5.07 2.90
N HIS A 539 -22.07 -5.90 3.84
CA HIS A 539 -21.16 -6.64 4.74
C HIS A 539 -20.48 -7.84 4.08
N SER A 540 -21.01 -8.32 2.94
CA SER A 540 -20.51 -9.49 2.22
C SER A 540 -19.80 -9.16 0.91
N LEU A 541 -19.97 -7.94 0.39
CA LEU A 541 -19.41 -7.53 -0.88
C LEU A 541 -17.89 -7.34 -0.75
N THR A 542 -17.12 -8.05 -1.57
CA THR A 542 -15.67 -7.90 -1.69
C THR A 542 -15.35 -7.21 -3.00
N VAL A 543 -14.58 -6.11 -2.94
CA VAL A 543 -14.20 -5.30 -4.10
C VAL A 543 -12.71 -4.96 -4.09
N ASP A 544 -12.17 -4.80 -5.29
CA ASP A 544 -10.80 -4.38 -5.55
C ASP A 544 -10.77 -2.99 -6.22
N CYS A 545 -9.70 -2.23 -6.01
CA CYS A 545 -9.49 -0.95 -6.69
C CYS A 545 -9.20 -1.15 -8.18
N LEU A 546 -9.99 -0.54 -9.07
CA LEU A 546 -9.78 -0.66 -10.53
C LEU A 546 -8.36 -0.23 -10.94
N THR A 547 -7.93 0.96 -10.51
CA THR A 547 -6.62 1.51 -10.88
C THR A 547 -5.47 0.62 -10.44
N ALA A 548 -5.48 0.14 -9.19
CA ALA A 548 -4.43 -0.76 -8.69
C ALA A 548 -4.44 -2.10 -9.44
N LYS A 549 -5.63 -2.68 -9.70
CA LYS A 549 -5.78 -3.94 -10.43
C LYS A 549 -5.26 -3.85 -11.86
N LEU A 550 -5.63 -2.80 -12.59
CA LEU A 550 -5.18 -2.57 -13.97
C LEU A 550 -3.65 -2.38 -14.04
N SER A 551 -3.08 -1.61 -13.11
CA SER A 551 -1.62 -1.47 -13.03
C SER A 551 -0.95 -2.81 -12.71
N GLY A 552 -1.48 -3.57 -11.76
CA GLY A 552 -0.92 -4.88 -11.40
C GLY A 552 -0.96 -5.86 -12.57
N LEU A 553 -2.05 -5.89 -13.33
CA LEU A 553 -2.19 -6.71 -14.53
C LEU A 553 -1.14 -6.32 -15.58
N LYS A 554 -0.98 -5.03 -15.84
CA LYS A 554 0.01 -4.50 -16.79
C LYS A 554 1.44 -4.87 -16.37
N VAL A 555 1.80 -4.59 -15.12
CA VAL A 555 3.14 -4.87 -14.59
C VAL A 555 3.43 -6.38 -14.64
N ALA A 556 2.46 -7.24 -14.30
CA ALA A 556 2.64 -8.68 -14.37
C ALA A 556 2.93 -9.18 -15.79
N VAL A 557 2.15 -8.74 -16.78
CA VAL A 557 2.33 -9.18 -18.18
C VAL A 557 3.62 -8.60 -18.78
N GLU A 558 3.91 -7.32 -18.57
CA GLU A 558 5.12 -6.69 -19.09
C GLU A 558 6.39 -7.29 -18.48
N THR A 559 6.36 -7.58 -17.17
CA THR A 559 7.49 -8.24 -16.48
C THR A 559 7.66 -9.69 -16.93
N ALA A 560 6.56 -10.43 -17.13
CA ALA A 560 6.62 -11.79 -17.67
C ALA A 560 7.22 -11.80 -19.08
N ASN A 561 6.79 -10.88 -19.95
CA ASN A 561 7.33 -10.72 -21.29
C ASN A 561 8.82 -10.36 -21.28
N LEU A 562 9.23 -9.44 -20.40
CA LEU A 562 10.65 -9.10 -20.24
C LEU A 562 11.48 -10.32 -19.83
N ILE A 563 10.99 -11.11 -18.87
CA ILE A 563 11.71 -12.31 -18.40
C ILE A 563 11.79 -13.39 -19.49
N LEU A 564 10.72 -13.56 -20.29
CA LEU A 564 10.69 -14.52 -21.39
C LEU A 564 11.66 -14.16 -22.53
N ASP A 565 12.00 -12.87 -22.68
CA ASP A 565 12.94 -12.36 -23.67
C ASP A 565 14.42 -12.50 -23.25
N LEU A 566 14.70 -12.81 -21.97
CA LEU A 566 16.06 -12.93 -21.46
C LEU A 566 16.71 -14.25 -21.89
N ALA A 567 17.81 -14.17 -22.64
CA ALA A 567 18.58 -15.33 -23.07
C ALA A 567 19.84 -15.60 -22.22
N TYR A 568 20.49 -14.55 -21.71
CA TYR A 568 21.77 -14.63 -21.01
C TYR A 568 21.77 -13.81 -19.72
N VAL A 569 22.49 -14.30 -18.71
CA VAL A 569 22.89 -13.51 -17.53
C VAL A 569 24.38 -13.26 -17.60
N ILE A 570 24.75 -11.99 -17.44
CA ILE A 570 26.13 -11.54 -17.38
C ILE A 570 26.42 -11.07 -15.96
N GLU A 571 27.33 -11.75 -15.27
CA GLU A 571 27.77 -11.41 -13.91
C GLU A 571 29.22 -10.90 -13.96
N ASP A 572 29.45 -9.67 -13.49
CA ASP A 572 30.79 -9.15 -13.20
C ASP A 572 31.12 -9.45 -11.74
N LYS A 573 32.20 -10.21 -11.50
CA LYS A 573 32.62 -10.65 -10.15
C LYS A 573 33.61 -9.71 -9.45
N ASN A 574 33.77 -8.50 -9.95
CA ASN A 574 34.66 -7.50 -9.38
C ASN A 574 34.11 -6.74 -8.18
#